data_AF-A0A1Z5STA4-F1
#
_entry.id   AF-A0A1Z5STA4-F1
#
_cell.length_a   1.000
_cell.length_b   1.000
_cell.length_c   1.000
_cell.angle_alpha   90.00
_cell.angle_beta   90.00
_cell.angle_gamma   90.00
#
_symmetry.space_group_name_H-M   'P 1'
#
loop_
_entity.id
_entity.type
_entity.pdbx_description
1 polymer ?
#
loop_
_entity_poly.entity_id
_entity_poly.type
_entity_poly.pdbx_seq_one_letter_code
_entity_poly.pdbx_strand_id
1 'polypeptide(L)'
;MPCCLLLWQGRKEHVLPRERGFCLPQWLGWTANLVTIAAAVVELVFFDFPTSLPVTGEDMNYTCGVLGVIALLSGANWFCHARTRYDGPRFESMGFA
;
A
#
# COMPACT_ATOMS: atom_id res chain seq x y z
N MET A 1 -0.45 -2.83 0.40
CA MET A 1 0.50 -1.72 0.67
C MET A 1 1.83 -1.98 -0.02
N PRO A 2 2.22 -1.15 -1.01
CA PRO A 2 3.48 -1.32 -1.77
C PRO A 2 4.73 -1.37 -0.88
N CYS A 3 4.77 -0.58 0.20
CA CYS A 3 5.88 -0.60 1.15
C CYS A 3 6.07 -1.98 1.79
N CYS A 4 4.98 -2.66 2.18
CA CYS A 4 5.06 -4.02 2.73
C CYS A 4 5.61 -5.01 1.69
N LEU A 5 5.17 -4.91 0.44
CA LEU A 5 5.67 -5.77 -0.64
C LEU A 5 7.15 -5.52 -0.92
N LEU A 6 7.60 -4.26 -0.91
CA LEU A 6 9.00 -3.91 -1.09
C LEU A 6 9.90 -4.45 0.04
N LEU A 7 9.42 -4.41 1.29
CA LEU A 7 10.13 -5.00 2.43
C LEU A 7 10.16 -6.53 2.32
N TRP A 8 9.04 -7.17 1.99
CA TRP A 8 8.98 -8.63 1.80
C TRP A 8 9.89 -9.08 0.65
N GLN A 9 9.92 -8.36 -0.47
CA GLN A 9 10.79 -8.67 -1.60
C GLN A 9 12.26 -8.27 -1.37
N GLY A 10 12.58 -7.66 -0.23
CA GLY A 10 13.95 -7.30 0.16
C GLY A 10 14.54 -6.14 -0.63
N ARG A 11 13.72 -5.33 -1.32
CA ARG A 11 14.16 -4.23 -2.20
C ARG A 11 15.19 -4.66 -3.27
N LYS A 12 15.04 -5.87 -3.81
CA LYS A 12 15.93 -6.44 -4.83
C LYS A 12 15.89 -5.65 -6.15
N GLU A 13 16.97 -5.72 -6.92
CA GLU A 13 17.14 -4.94 -8.16
C GLU A 13 16.11 -5.27 -9.25
N HIS A 14 15.58 -6.50 -9.29
CA HIS A 14 14.51 -6.86 -10.22
C HIS A 14 13.19 -6.09 -9.96
N VAL A 15 13.01 -5.55 -8.76
CA VAL A 15 11.84 -4.73 -8.36
C VAL A 15 12.20 -3.25 -8.38
N LEU A 16 13.43 -2.92 -7.98
CA LEU A 16 13.97 -1.57 -7.91
C LEU A 16 15.29 -1.50 -8.71
N PRO A 17 15.22 -1.32 -10.05
CA PRO A 17 16.40 -1.16 -10.89
C PRO A 17 17.29 -0.02 -10.40
N ARG A 18 18.62 -0.19 -10.56
CA ARG A 18 19.59 0.86 -10.19
C ARG A 18 19.55 2.06 -11.13
N GLU A 19 19.15 1.86 -12.37
CA GLU A 19 19.10 2.87 -13.44
C GLU A 19 17.83 3.76 -13.38
N ARG A 20 17.40 4.12 -12.17
CA ARG A 20 16.24 5.00 -11.97
C ARG A 20 16.71 6.41 -11.59
N GLY A 21 15.95 7.42 -12.02
CA GLY A 21 16.28 8.83 -11.75
C GLY A 21 16.36 9.20 -10.26
N PHE A 22 15.81 8.36 -9.36
CA PHE A 22 15.91 8.56 -7.91
C PHE A 22 16.23 7.26 -7.15
N CYS A 23 17.41 7.22 -6.53
CA CYS A 23 17.92 6.06 -5.79
C CYS A 23 18.25 6.43 -4.33
N LEU A 24 17.39 6.02 -3.40
CA LEU A 24 17.72 6.07 -1.98
C LEU A 24 18.74 4.99 -1.61
N PRO A 25 19.73 5.31 -0.74
CA PRO A 25 20.63 4.30 -0.20
C PRO A 25 19.85 3.22 0.55
N GLN A 26 20.42 2.02 0.64
CA GLN A 26 19.69 0.83 1.09
C GLN A 26 19.09 1.01 2.48
N TRP A 27 19.89 1.42 3.47
CA TRP A 27 19.40 1.61 4.84
C TRP A 27 18.24 2.63 4.91
N LEU A 28 18.35 3.76 4.21
CA LEU A 28 17.34 4.82 4.26
C LEU A 28 16.02 4.39 3.64
N GLY A 29 16.06 3.64 2.53
CA GLY A 29 14.83 3.13 1.93
C GLY A 29 14.15 2.03 2.77
N TRP A 30 14.90 1.26 3.56
CA TRP A 30 14.32 0.35 4.56
C TRP A 30 13.62 1.12 5.68
N THR A 31 14.32 2.11 6.27
CA THR A 31 13.75 2.95 7.32
C THR A 31 12.51 3.70 6.85
N ALA A 32 12.55 4.30 5.67
CA ALA A 32 11.41 5.02 5.10
C ALA A 32 10.19 4.11 4.93
N ASN A 33 10.36 2.92 4.35
CA ASN A 33 9.24 1.96 4.20
C ASN A 33 8.67 1.50 5.55
N LEU A 34 9.52 1.28 6.56
CA LEU A 34 9.07 0.91 7.91
C LEU A 34 8.29 2.04 8.57
N VAL A 35 8.80 3.28 8.51
CA VAL A 35 8.11 4.47 9.03
C VAL A 35 6.77 4.67 8.34
N THR A 36 6.70 4.52 7.01
CA THR A 36 5.45 4.61 6.25
C THR A 36 4.42 3.59 6.73
N ILE A 37 4.82 2.34 6.96
CA ILE A 37 3.90 1.31 7.45
C ILE A 37 3.43 1.63 8.88
N ALA A 38 4.35 2.04 9.76
CA ALA A 38 4.01 2.40 11.14
C ALA A 38 3.05 3.60 11.19
N ALA A 39 3.34 4.66 10.42
CA ALA A 39 2.48 5.84 10.30
C ALA A 39 1.10 5.46 9.74
N ALA A 40 1.04 4.66 8.67
CA ALA A 40 -0.22 4.22 8.10
C ALA A 40 -1.09 3.42 9.10
N VAL A 41 -0.47 2.60 9.96
CA VAL A 41 -1.21 1.88 11.02
C VAL A 41 -1.74 2.84 12.08
N VAL A 42 -0.93 3.82 12.51
CA VAL A 42 -1.37 4.84 13.48
C VAL A 42 -2.50 5.67 12.90
N GLU A 43 -2.35 6.19 11.67
CA GLU A 43 -3.37 6.95 10.95
C GLU A 43 -4.66 6.15 10.80
N LEU A 44 -4.57 4.88 10.40
CA LEU A 44 -5.72 4.00 10.25
C LEU A 44 -6.55 3.90 11.54
N VAL A 45 -5.89 3.75 12.69
CA VAL A 45 -6.59 3.65 13.98
C VAL A 45 -7.17 5.00 14.39
N PHE A 46 -6.38 6.08 14.30
CA PHE A 46 -6.81 7.41 14.74
C PHE A 46 -7.93 7.97 13.86
N PHE A 47 -7.94 7.67 12.57
CA PHE A 47 -8.99 8.09 11.65
C PHE A 47 -10.28 7.30 11.78
N ASP A 48 -10.29 6.18 12.50
CA ASP A 48 -11.54 5.48 12.82
C ASP A 48 -12.23 6.04 14.07
N PHE A 49 -11.50 6.81 14.89
CA PHE A 49 -12.07 7.35 16.12
C PHE A 49 -13.15 8.41 15.84
N PRO A 50 -14.25 8.42 16.61
CA PRO A 50 -15.24 9.48 16.56
C PRO A 50 -14.69 10.76 17.21
N THR A 51 -15.24 11.91 16.82
CA THR A 51 -14.83 13.22 17.35
C THR A 51 -15.38 13.51 18.75
N SER A 52 -16.40 12.78 19.20
CA SER A 52 -17.01 12.93 20.52
C SER A 52 -17.60 11.60 21.03
N LEU A 53 -17.83 11.53 22.34
CA LEU A 53 -18.46 10.40 23.03
C LEU A 53 -19.58 10.90 23.95
N PRO A 54 -20.70 10.17 24.09
CA PRO A 54 -21.05 8.92 23.40
C PRO A 54 -21.45 9.15 21.92
N VAL A 55 -21.22 8.18 21.06
CA VAL A 55 -21.61 8.26 19.63
C VAL A 55 -23.08 7.89 19.44
N THR A 56 -23.72 8.54 18.46
CA THR A 56 -25.01 8.13 17.89
C THR A 56 -24.79 7.41 16.56
N GLY A 57 -25.83 6.79 16.00
CA GLY A 57 -25.76 6.23 14.64
C GLY A 57 -25.65 7.30 13.54
N GLU A 58 -25.95 8.57 13.84
CA GLU A 58 -25.79 9.66 12.87
C GLU A 58 -24.37 10.23 12.91
N ASP A 59 -23.73 10.23 14.09
CA ASP A 59 -22.44 10.88 14.33
C ASP A 59 -21.23 9.92 14.38
N MET A 60 -21.46 8.61 14.32
CA MET A 60 -20.37 7.64 14.33
C MET A 60 -19.53 7.72 13.06
N ASN A 61 -18.22 7.60 13.19
CA ASN A 61 -17.33 7.48 12.06
C ASN A 61 -17.45 6.08 11.43
N TYR A 62 -18.00 5.99 10.22
CA TYR A 62 -18.22 4.73 9.52
C TYR A 62 -17.04 4.26 8.66
N THR A 63 -15.86 4.86 8.83
CA THR A 63 -14.67 4.54 8.02
C THR A 63 -14.30 3.05 8.08
N CYS A 64 -14.28 2.41 9.24
CA CYS A 64 -14.03 0.97 9.37
C CYS A 64 -14.99 0.10 8.54
N GLY A 65 -16.28 0.44 8.50
CA GLY A 65 -17.28 -0.25 7.70
C GLY A 65 -16.98 -0.14 6.20
N VAL A 66 -16.67 1.08 5.75
CA VAL A 66 -16.27 1.35 4.35
C VAL A 66 -14.99 0.59 3.99
N LEU A 67 -13.98 0.60 4.87
CA LEU A 67 -12.73 -0.14 4.68
C LEU A 67 -12.97 -1.65 4.59
N GLY A 68 -13.88 -2.20 5.40
CA GLY A 68 -14.28 -3.60 5.33
C GLY A 68 -14.89 -3.97 3.97
N VAL A 69 -15.80 -3.13 3.46
CA VAL A 69 -16.39 -3.33 2.12
C VAL A 69 -15.32 -3.25 1.03
N ILE A 70 -14.42 -2.26 1.08
CA ILE A 70 -13.32 -2.12 0.12
C ILE A 70 -12.41 -3.36 0.16
N ALA A 71 -12.07 -3.87 1.35
CA ALA A 71 -11.24 -5.05 1.51
C ALA A 71 -11.92 -6.30 0.92
N LEU A 72 -13.22 -6.47 1.16
CA LEU A 72 -14.02 -7.56 0.59
C LEU A 72 -14.06 -7.51 -0.94
N LEU A 73 -14.40 -6.35 -1.51
CA LEU A 73 -14.47 -6.17 -2.97
C LEU A 73 -13.09 -6.34 -3.62
N SER A 74 -12.04 -5.80 -3.01
CA SER A 74 -10.67 -5.95 -3.49
C SER A 74 -10.21 -7.41 -3.44
N GLY A 75 -10.52 -8.12 -2.36
CA GLY A 75 -10.24 -9.54 -2.21
C GLY A 75 -10.99 -10.38 -3.24
N ALA A 76 -12.29 -10.13 -3.41
CA ALA A 76 -13.11 -10.79 -4.42
C ALA A 76 -12.56 -10.54 -5.84
N ASN A 77 -12.23 -9.30 -6.19
CA ASN A 77 -11.61 -8.96 -7.46
C ASN A 77 -10.27 -9.68 -7.65
N TRP A 78 -9.44 -9.76 -6.60
CA TRP A 78 -8.16 -10.48 -6.65
C TRP A 78 -8.35 -11.96 -6.98
N PHE A 79 -9.22 -12.66 -6.24
CA PHE A 79 -9.43 -14.10 -6.44
C PHE A 79 -10.19 -14.43 -7.73
N CYS A 80 -11.16 -13.61 -8.13
CA CYS A 80 -11.98 -13.86 -9.31
C CYS A 80 -11.33 -13.43 -10.64
N HIS A 81 -10.53 -12.36 -10.64
CA HIS A 81 -10.03 -11.75 -11.87
C HIS A 81 -8.54 -11.39 -11.84
N ALA A 82 -8.11 -10.53 -10.92
CA ALA A 82 -6.78 -9.92 -11.01
C ALA A 82 -5.64 -10.93 -10.85
N ARG A 83 -5.81 -12.00 -10.06
CA ARG A 83 -4.76 -13.01 -9.87
C ARG A 83 -4.33 -13.70 -11.18
N THR A 84 -5.21 -13.82 -12.17
CA THR A 84 -4.93 -14.56 -13.42
C THR A 84 -4.88 -13.68 -14.66
N ARG A 85 -5.48 -12.48 -14.63
CA ARG A 85 -5.62 -11.60 -15.79
C ARG A 85 -4.86 -10.27 -15.65
N TYR A 86 -4.22 -10.01 -14.51
CA TYR A 86 -3.49 -8.75 -14.31
C TYR A 86 -2.13 -8.79 -15.02
N ASP A 87 -2.02 -8.02 -16.12
CA ASP A 87 -0.75 -7.72 -16.75
C ASP A 87 -0.12 -6.49 -16.09
N GLY A 88 1.06 -6.67 -15.50
CA GLY A 88 1.82 -5.58 -14.91
C GLY A 88 2.35 -4.59 -15.95
N PRO A 89 2.84 -3.42 -15.51
CA PRO A 89 3.46 -2.44 -16.40
C PRO A 89 4.61 -3.07 -17.19
N ARG A 90 4.52 -3.02 -18.53
CA ARG A 90 5.62 -3.45 -19.40
C ARG A 90 6.62 -2.31 -19.48
N PHE A 91 7.79 -2.51 -18.88
CA PHE A 91 8.91 -1.59 -19.07
C PHE A 91 9.48 -1.84 -20.47
N GLU A 92 9.09 -1.02 -21.44
CA GLU A 92 9.75 -0.99 -22.73
C GLU A 92 11.18 -0.50 -22.51
N SER A 93 12.15 -1.36 -22.80
CA SER A 93 13.56 -1.00 -22.76
C SER A 93 13.78 0.12 -23.77
N MET A 94 13.91 1.37 -23.31
CA MET A 94 14.43 2.46 -24.13
C MET A 94 15.87 2.10 -24.51
N GLY A 95 16.00 1.46 -25.68
CA GLY A 95 17.29 1.20 -26.31
C GLY A 95 17.92 2.52 -26.71
N PHE A 96 18.86 2.98 -25.91
CA PHE A 96 19.92 3.85 -26.39
C PHE A 96 21.15 2.98 -26.59
N ALA A 97 21.46 2.76 -27.88
CA ALA A 97 22.70 2.21 -28.37
C ALA A 97 23.88 3.15 -28.08
#